data_AF-A0A1M6GS91-F1
#
_entry.id   AF-A0A1M6GS91-F1
#
_cell.length_a   1.000
_cell.length_b   1.000
_cell.length_c   1.000
_cell.angle_alpha   90.00
_cell.angle_beta   90.00
_cell.angle_gamma   90.00
#
_symmetry.space_group_name_H-M   'P 1'
#
loop_
_entity.id
_entity.type
_entity.pdbx_description
1 polymer ?
#
loop_
_entity_poly.entity_id
_entity_poly.type
_entity_poly.pdbx_seq_one_letter_code
_entity_poly.pdbx_strand_id
1 'polypeptide(L)'
;MRRFNPYKAVGLLLTFGLPLIPAYLGLGEALRVSEKPAEYIGVVYSILAASLFAIVSIVGDPGMLLPGTWRASWEQAKDVQLRLMRLTYLFILYLIVLALLVASEVIEAKGLEAWYFVHDIFGYLSLVAFILSVWLPFEIKNIQIERLRQEIDARRNKRS
;
A
#
# COMPACT_ATOMS: atom_id res chain seq x y z
N MET A 1 -6.93 -19.45 -20.02
CA MET A 1 -6.36 -20.24 -18.90
C MET A 1 -5.27 -19.43 -18.22
N ARG A 2 -5.53 -18.89 -17.02
CA ARG A 2 -4.61 -18.04 -16.26
C ARG A 2 -3.52 -18.96 -15.67
N ARG A 3 -2.30 -18.97 -16.24
CA ARG A 3 -1.20 -19.82 -15.76
C ARG A 3 -0.96 -19.55 -14.27
N PHE A 4 -1.11 -20.59 -13.46
CA PHE A 4 -0.85 -20.54 -12.02
C PHE A 4 0.63 -20.20 -11.83
N ASN A 5 0.92 -19.03 -11.25
CA ASN A 5 2.30 -18.62 -10.98
C ASN A 5 2.57 -18.92 -9.50
N PRO A 6 3.38 -19.94 -9.18
CA PRO A 6 3.58 -20.40 -7.80
C PRO A 6 4.17 -19.32 -6.91
N TYR A 7 5.00 -18.42 -7.45
CA TYR A 7 5.56 -17.28 -6.70
C TYR A 7 4.48 -16.29 -6.26
N LYS A 8 3.44 -16.08 -7.07
CA LYS A 8 2.31 -15.21 -6.71
C LYS A 8 1.43 -15.87 -5.66
N ALA A 9 1.25 -17.19 -5.73
CA ALA A 9 0.49 -17.94 -4.73
C ALA A 9 1.22 -17.97 -3.37
N VAL A 10 2.53 -18.20 -3.36
CA VAL A 10 3.37 -18.15 -2.15
C VAL A 10 3.39 -16.74 -1.57
N GLY A 11 3.53 -15.70 -2.39
CA GLY A 11 3.43 -14.31 -1.92
C GLY A 11 2.08 -14.00 -1.27
N LEU A 12 0.98 -14.47 -1.86
CA LEU A 12 -0.38 -14.27 -1.32
C LEU A 12 -0.58 -15.05 -0.02
N LEU A 13 -0.09 -16.29 0.06
CA LEU A 13 -0.11 -17.10 1.28
C LEU A 13 0.75 -16.48 2.39
N LEU A 14 1.89 -15.87 2.06
CA LEU A 14 2.70 -15.16 3.04
C LEU A 14 1.99 -13.89 3.52
N THR A 15 1.45 -13.06 2.62
CA THR A 15 0.78 -11.81 2.99
C THR A 15 -0.45 -12.01 3.87
N PHE A 16 -1.26 -13.03 3.61
CA PHE A 16 -2.47 -13.30 4.40
C PHE A 16 -2.26 -14.34 5.50
N GLY A 17 -1.30 -15.26 5.36
CA GLY A 17 -1.05 -16.34 6.31
C GLY A 17 -0.12 -15.94 7.47
N LEU A 18 0.96 -15.18 7.23
CA LEU A 18 1.84 -14.71 8.31
C LEU A 18 1.09 -13.89 9.36
N PRO A 19 0.21 -12.95 9.00
CA PRO A 19 -0.54 -12.16 9.97
C PRO A 19 -1.57 -12.94 10.79
N LEU A 20 -1.99 -14.14 10.34
CA LEU A 20 -2.87 -14.99 11.13
C LEU A 20 -2.19 -15.56 12.38
N ILE A 21 -0.86 -15.72 12.36
CA ILE A 21 -0.11 -16.30 13.48
C ILE A 21 -0.17 -15.35 14.70
N PRO A 22 0.17 -14.05 14.59
CA PRO A 22 -0.03 -13.09 15.68
C PRO A 22 -1.46 -12.98 16.17
N ALA A 23 -2.44 -13.00 15.26
CA ALA A 23 -3.86 -12.92 15.61
C ALA A 23 -4.32 -14.16 16.39
N TYR A 24 -3.89 -15.36 15.99
CA TYR A 24 -4.20 -16.61 16.68
C TYR A 24 -3.54 -16.71 18.06
N LEU A 25 -2.34 -16.14 18.21
CA LEU A 25 -1.61 -16.11 19.49
C LEU A 25 -2.13 -15.05 20.47
N GLY A 26 -3.18 -14.29 20.12
CA GLY A 26 -3.74 -13.25 20.98
C GLY A 26 -2.80 -12.05 21.16
N LEU A 27 -1.89 -11.79 20.22
CA LEU A 27 -1.02 -10.61 20.29
C LEU A 27 -1.80 -9.29 20.12
N GLY A 28 -3.07 -9.32 19.69
CA GLY A 28 -3.96 -8.17 19.76
C GLY A 28 -4.27 -7.75 21.20
N GLU A 29 -4.34 -8.69 22.14
CA GLU A 29 -4.46 -8.38 23.56
C GLU A 29 -3.20 -7.68 24.09
N ALA A 30 -2.02 -8.06 23.59
CA ALA A 30 -0.78 -7.37 23.92
C ALA A 30 -0.73 -5.93 23.37
N LEU A 31 -1.40 -5.66 22.24
CA LEU A 31 -1.59 -4.31 21.70
C LEU A 31 -2.61 -3.50 22.51
N ARG A 32 -3.61 -4.15 23.13
CA ARG A 32 -4.60 -3.50 23.98
C ARG A 32 -4.02 -3.12 25.34
N VAL A 33 -3.29 -4.04 25.96
CA VAL A 33 -2.69 -3.85 27.31
C VAL A 33 -1.53 -2.85 27.29
N SER A 34 -0.94 -2.58 26.10
CA SER A 34 0.15 -1.64 25.94
C SER A 34 -0.23 -0.50 25.00
N GLU A 35 -0.22 0.74 25.47
CA GLU A 35 -0.55 1.91 24.64
C GLU A 35 0.51 2.22 23.56
N LYS A 36 1.79 1.89 23.82
CA LYS A 36 2.92 2.31 22.97
C LYS A 36 2.91 1.70 21.55
N PRO A 37 2.63 0.40 21.34
CA PRO A 37 2.60 -0.19 20.02
C PRO A 37 1.55 0.45 19.09
N ALA A 38 0.34 0.74 19.61
CA ALA A 38 -0.73 1.35 18.84
C ALA A 38 -0.34 2.76 18.35
N GLU A 39 0.28 3.56 19.22
CA GLU A 39 0.83 4.87 18.89
C GLU A 39 1.88 4.78 17.76
N TYR A 40 2.86 3.88 17.89
CA TYR A 40 3.89 3.71 16.85
C TYR A 40 3.32 3.24 15.51
N ILE A 41 2.34 2.33 15.54
CA ILE A 41 1.62 1.91 14.35
C ILE A 41 0.94 3.13 13.71
N GLY A 42 0.24 3.95 14.48
CA GLY A 42 -0.37 5.20 14.00
C GLY A 42 0.63 6.15 13.33
N VAL A 43 1.81 6.34 13.94
CA VAL A 43 2.88 7.18 13.38
C VAL A 43 3.39 6.62 12.04
N VAL A 44 3.73 5.33 11.99
CA VAL A 44 4.23 4.67 10.78
C VAL A 44 3.21 4.78 9.65
N TYR A 45 1.93 4.48 9.93
CA TYR A 45 0.88 4.54 8.91
C TYR A 45 0.58 5.97 8.44
N SER A 46 0.71 6.97 9.31
CA SER A 46 0.58 8.37 8.91
C SER A 46 1.68 8.80 7.93
N ILE A 47 2.93 8.39 8.18
CA ILE A 47 4.08 8.65 7.28
C ILE A 47 3.90 7.89 5.95
N LEU A 48 3.48 6.62 6.01
CA LEU A 48 3.21 5.82 4.81
C LEU A 48 2.06 6.39 3.99
N ALA A 49 0.99 6.87 4.62
CA ALA A 49 -0.13 7.51 3.94
C ALA A 49 0.29 8.81 3.25
N ALA A 50 1.01 9.70 3.95
CA ALA A 50 1.51 10.95 3.38
C ALA A 50 2.47 10.71 2.19
N SER A 51 3.41 9.78 2.34
CA SER A 51 4.35 9.44 1.25
C SER A 51 3.64 8.80 0.06
N LEU A 52 2.67 7.91 0.29
CA LEU A 52 1.89 7.29 -0.77
C LEU A 52 1.01 8.30 -1.53
N PHE A 53 0.39 9.24 -0.81
CA PHE A 53 -0.35 10.33 -1.42
C PHE A 53 0.53 11.19 -2.33
N ALA A 54 1.75 11.51 -1.90
CA ALA A 54 2.72 12.23 -2.73
C ALA A 54 3.09 11.45 -4.00
N ILE A 55 3.32 10.13 -3.88
CA ILE A 55 3.63 9.27 -5.04
C ILE A 55 2.45 9.21 -6.00
N VAL A 56 1.22 9.03 -5.51
CA VAL A 56 0.02 9.02 -6.34
C VAL A 56 -0.14 10.35 -7.10
N SER A 57 0.13 11.48 -6.43
CA SER A 57 0.08 12.80 -7.06
C SER A 57 1.15 12.95 -8.17
N ILE A 58 2.36 12.47 -7.92
CA ILE A 58 3.46 12.49 -8.89
C ILE A 58 3.15 11.56 -10.08
N VAL A 59 2.63 10.36 -9.82
CA VAL A 59 2.31 9.37 -10.86
C VAL A 59 1.06 9.75 -11.66
N GLY A 60 0.15 10.50 -11.05
CA GLY A 60 -1.08 10.99 -11.67
C GLY A 60 -0.87 12.17 -12.62
N ASP A 61 0.34 12.76 -12.66
CA ASP A 61 0.65 13.87 -13.54
C ASP A 61 0.63 13.41 -15.03
N PRO A 62 -0.25 13.98 -15.89
CA PRO A 62 -0.30 13.65 -17.31
C PRO A 62 0.99 13.96 -18.06
N GLY A 63 1.88 14.81 -17.50
CA GLY A 63 3.23 15.03 -18.01
C GLY A 63 4.12 13.79 -18.04
N MET A 64 3.69 12.68 -17.42
CA MET A 64 4.34 11.37 -17.53
C MET A 64 4.15 10.65 -18.87
N LEU A 65 3.19 11.06 -19.70
CA LEU A 65 2.93 10.37 -20.96
C LEU A 65 3.86 10.91 -22.05
N LEU A 66 4.47 10.00 -22.83
CA LEU A 66 5.33 10.40 -23.94
C LEU A 66 4.54 11.24 -24.96
N PRO A 67 5.10 12.35 -25.47
CA PRO A 67 4.57 13.03 -26.64
C PRO A 67 4.77 12.12 -27.86
N GLY A 68 3.68 11.82 -28.56
CA GLY A 68 3.67 10.88 -29.68
C GLY A 68 2.30 10.80 -30.34
N THR A 69 2.02 9.71 -31.06
CA THR A 69 0.68 9.49 -31.61
C THR A 69 -0.31 9.20 -30.48
N TRP A 70 -1.54 9.70 -30.59
CA TRP A 70 -2.59 9.50 -29.58
C TRP A 70 -2.81 8.01 -29.22
N ARG A 71 -2.55 7.10 -30.17
CA ARG A 71 -2.63 5.65 -29.97
C ARG A 71 -1.56 5.12 -29.01
N ALA A 72 -0.31 5.59 -29.16
CA ALA A 72 0.78 5.18 -28.29
C ALA A 72 0.60 5.71 -26.85
N SER A 73 0.15 6.97 -26.72
CA SER A 73 -0.14 7.57 -25.41
C SER A 73 -1.34 6.91 -24.74
N TRP A 74 -2.36 6.47 -25.49
CA TRP A 74 -3.50 5.73 -24.95
C TRP A 74 -3.10 4.38 -24.37
N GLU A 75 -2.19 3.66 -25.02
CA GLU A 75 -1.73 2.37 -24.52
C GLU A 75 -0.90 2.53 -23.24
N GLN A 76 0.00 3.52 -23.19
CA GLN A 76 0.76 3.86 -21.98
C GLN A 76 -0.15 4.31 -20.82
N ALA A 77 -1.21 5.05 -21.12
CA ALA A 77 -2.15 5.52 -20.10
C ALA A 77 -2.83 4.36 -19.37
N LYS A 78 -3.10 3.22 -20.03
CA LYS A 78 -3.69 2.05 -19.36
C LYS A 78 -2.77 1.48 -18.29
N ASP A 79 -1.48 1.36 -18.58
CA ASP A 79 -0.50 0.84 -17.62
C ASP A 79 -0.34 1.78 -16.41
N VAL A 80 -0.32 3.10 -16.66
CA VAL A 80 -0.30 4.10 -15.60
C VAL A 80 -1.57 4.04 -14.75
N GLN A 81 -2.75 3.91 -15.36
CA GLN A 81 -4.02 3.78 -14.65
C GLN A 81 -4.06 2.55 -13.74
N LEU A 82 -3.61 1.38 -14.23
CA LEU A 82 -3.54 0.16 -13.41
C LEU A 82 -2.58 0.31 -12.23
N ARG A 83 -1.46 1.01 -12.44
CA ARG A 83 -0.49 1.30 -11.38
C ARG A 83 -1.07 2.28 -10.34
N LEU A 84 -1.73 3.35 -10.78
CA LEU A 84 -2.42 4.30 -9.91
C LEU A 84 -3.49 3.61 -9.09
N MET A 85 -4.33 2.78 -9.71
CA MET A 85 -5.39 2.05 -9.04
C MET A 85 -4.83 1.17 -7.89
N ARG A 86 -3.71 0.47 -8.13
CA ARG A 86 -3.03 -0.32 -7.08
C ARG A 86 -2.53 0.56 -5.92
N LEU A 87 -1.92 1.71 -6.21
CA LEU A 87 -1.44 2.64 -5.19
C LEU A 87 -2.61 3.25 -4.40
N THR A 88 -3.72 3.58 -5.07
CA THR A 88 -4.93 4.08 -4.43
C THR A 88 -5.55 3.03 -3.50
N TYR A 89 -5.62 1.75 -3.90
CA TYR A 89 -6.12 0.69 -3.02
C TYR A 89 -5.25 0.51 -1.77
N LEU A 90 -3.93 0.59 -1.92
CA LEU A 90 -3.02 0.55 -0.77
C LEU A 90 -3.21 1.76 0.15
N PHE A 91 -3.45 2.94 -0.42
CA PHE A 91 -3.76 4.15 0.35
C PHE A 91 -5.07 4.03 1.14
N ILE A 92 -6.13 3.52 0.49
CA ILE A 92 -7.40 3.24 1.16
C ILE A 92 -7.20 2.24 2.31
N LEU A 93 -6.38 1.20 2.10
CA LEU A 93 -6.07 0.24 3.16
C LEU A 93 -5.40 0.90 4.37
N TYR A 94 -4.50 1.87 4.16
CA TYR A 94 -3.89 2.63 5.26
C TYR A 94 -4.92 3.47 6.02
N LEU A 95 -5.85 4.11 5.30
CA LEU A 95 -6.95 4.86 5.95
C LEU A 95 -7.84 3.94 6.77
N ILE A 96 -8.09 2.71 6.31
CA ILE A 96 -8.84 1.70 7.08
C ILE A 96 -8.08 1.31 8.35
N VAL A 97 -6.76 1.11 8.27
CA VAL A 97 -5.93 0.79 9.46
C VAL A 97 -5.97 1.95 10.47
N LEU A 98 -5.87 3.21 10.02
CA LEU A 98 -5.99 4.37 10.90
C LEU A 98 -7.40 4.53 11.50
N ALA A 99 -8.44 4.25 10.73
CA ALA A 99 -9.81 4.25 11.25
C ALA A 99 -10.02 3.14 12.30
N LEU A 100 -9.44 1.95 12.08
CA LEU A 100 -9.45 0.86 13.05
C LEU A 100 -8.66 1.20 14.31
N LEU A 101 -7.51 1.89 14.19
CA LEU A 101 -6.76 2.40 15.34
C LEU A 101 -7.65 3.31 16.20
N VAL A 102 -8.31 4.31 15.59
CA VAL A 102 -9.21 5.20 16.31
C VAL A 102 -10.37 4.43 16.96
N ALA A 103 -10.96 3.46 16.25
CA ALA A 103 -12.01 2.62 16.81
C ALA A 103 -11.51 1.81 18.01
N SER A 104 -10.30 1.26 17.94
CA SER A 104 -9.64 0.50 19.00
C SER A 104 -9.50 1.34 20.28
N GLU A 105 -8.97 2.55 20.15
CA GLU A 105 -8.78 3.49 21.27
C GLU A 105 -10.12 3.90 21.91
N VAL A 106 -11.15 4.14 21.10
CA VAL A 106 -12.49 4.49 21.59
C VAL A 106 -13.14 3.32 22.36
N ILE A 107 -12.96 2.08 21.87
CA ILE A 107 -13.47 0.87 22.51
C ILE A 107 -12.81 0.67 23.88
N GLU A 108 -11.49 0.84 23.96
CA GLU A 108 -10.75 0.71 25.20
C GLU A 108 -11.15 1.82 26.20
N ALA A 109 -11.23 3.07 25.74
CA ALA A 109 -11.64 4.20 26.58
C ALA A 109 -13.07 4.07 27.14
N LYS A 110 -13.94 3.30 26.47
CA LYS A 110 -15.31 3.02 26.93
C LYS A 110 -15.45 1.70 27.69
N GLY A 111 -14.40 0.88 27.79
CA GLY A 111 -14.44 -0.43 28.44
C GLY A 111 -15.41 -1.41 27.78
N LEU A 112 -15.54 -1.36 26.44
CA LEU A 112 -16.49 -2.21 25.71
C LEU A 112 -15.90 -3.60 25.45
N GLU A 113 -15.88 -4.45 26.47
CA GLU A 113 -15.24 -5.78 26.43
C GLU A 113 -15.74 -6.68 25.27
N ALA A 114 -17.03 -6.60 24.93
CA ALA A 114 -17.61 -7.37 23.83
C ALA A 114 -17.03 -7.01 22.44
N TRP A 115 -16.33 -5.88 22.33
CA TRP A 115 -15.76 -5.35 21.08
C TRP A 115 -14.23 -5.49 21.03
N TYR A 116 -13.60 -6.20 21.97
CA TYR A 116 -12.15 -6.37 21.98
C TYR A 116 -11.59 -7.11 20.77
N PHE A 117 -12.41 -7.91 20.07
CA PHE A 117 -12.02 -8.52 18.78
C PHE A 117 -11.57 -7.48 17.73
N VAL A 118 -11.96 -6.20 17.86
CA VAL A 118 -11.50 -5.11 16.98
C VAL A 118 -9.99 -4.89 17.10
N HIS A 119 -9.39 -5.10 18.28
CA HIS A 119 -7.94 -5.01 18.47
C HIS A 119 -7.20 -6.08 17.66
N ASP A 120 -7.77 -7.30 17.59
CA ASP A 120 -7.20 -8.40 16.79
C ASP A 120 -7.31 -8.11 15.29
N ILE A 121 -8.45 -7.57 14.84
CA ILE A 121 -8.64 -7.14 13.44
C ILE A 121 -7.65 -6.02 13.09
N PHE A 122 -7.49 -5.04 13.98
CA PHE A 122 -6.54 -3.95 13.81
C PHE A 122 -5.09 -4.49 13.70
N GLY A 123 -4.67 -5.36 14.62
CA GLY A 123 -3.35 -5.98 14.60
C GLY A 123 -3.11 -6.80 13.34
N TYR A 124 -4.09 -7.60 12.92
CA TYR A 124 -4.02 -8.38 11.68
C TYR A 124 -3.90 -7.48 10.45
N LEU A 125 -4.79 -6.51 10.30
CA LEU A 125 -4.85 -5.66 9.10
C LEU A 125 -3.64 -4.73 9.02
N SER A 126 -3.16 -4.23 10.15
CA SER A 126 -1.92 -3.45 10.22
C SER A 126 -0.69 -4.27 9.83
N LEU A 127 -0.64 -5.58 10.08
CA LEU A 127 0.49 -6.39 9.59
C LEU A 127 0.36 -6.70 8.10
N VAL A 128 -0.85 -7.03 7.61
CA VAL A 128 -1.13 -7.26 6.18
C VAL A 128 -0.75 -6.03 5.36
N ALA A 129 -1.24 -4.86 5.77
CA ALA A 129 -0.96 -3.60 5.08
C ALA A 129 0.53 -3.26 5.12
N PHE A 130 1.23 -3.58 6.21
CA PHE A 130 2.67 -3.34 6.34
C PHE A 130 3.46 -4.22 5.37
N ILE A 131 3.14 -5.51 5.28
CA ILE A 131 3.78 -6.42 4.33
C ILE A 131 3.56 -5.94 2.88
N LEU A 132 2.34 -5.50 2.54
CA LEU A 132 2.06 -4.92 1.22
C LEU A 132 2.87 -3.63 0.97
N SER A 133 3.10 -2.84 2.01
CA SER A 133 3.88 -1.59 1.95
C SER A 133 5.35 -1.81 1.59
N VAL A 134 5.93 -2.96 1.95
CA VAL A 134 7.34 -3.29 1.65
C VAL A 134 7.63 -3.28 0.14
N TRP A 135 6.62 -3.49 -0.71
CA TRP A 135 6.78 -3.45 -2.16
C TRP A 135 6.80 -2.02 -2.74
N LEU A 136 6.38 -1.02 -1.97
CA LEU A 136 6.23 0.35 -2.44
C LEU A 136 7.54 0.97 -2.95
N PRO A 137 8.70 0.85 -2.26
CA PRO A 137 9.96 1.44 -2.72
C PRO A 137 10.40 0.91 -4.09
N PHE A 138 10.14 -0.37 -4.38
CA PHE A 138 10.46 -0.98 -5.67
C PHE A 138 9.60 -0.41 -6.79
N GLU A 139 8.32 -0.14 -6.51
CA GLU A 139 7.41 0.47 -7.48
C GLU A 139 7.86 1.90 -7.84
N ILE A 140 8.24 2.70 -6.84
CA ILE A 140 8.75 4.06 -7.04
C ILE A 140 10.02 4.03 -7.89
N LYS A 141 10.97 3.16 -7.54
CA LYS A 141 12.21 2.99 -8.32
C LYS A 141 11.90 2.69 -9.79
N ASN A 142 10.99 1.76 -10.05
CA ASN A 142 10.62 1.38 -11.41
C ASN A 142 9.98 2.55 -12.17
N ILE A 143 9.14 3.33 -11.51
CA ILE A 143 8.57 4.57 -12.08
C ILE A 143 9.67 5.55 -12.48
N GLN A 144 10.63 5.80 -11.58
CA GLN A 144 11.70 6.78 -11.84
C GLN A 144 12.65 6.32 -12.95
N ILE A 145 12.98 5.02 -13.00
CA ILE A 145 13.79 4.45 -14.08
C ILE A 145 13.07 4.58 -15.42
N GLU A 146 11.77 4.28 -15.46
CA GLU A 146 10.95 4.40 -16.67
C GLU A 146 10.92 5.84 -17.18
N ARG A 147 10.70 6.81 -16.29
CA ARG A 147 10.77 8.24 -16.63
C ARG A 147 12.14 8.64 -17.20
N LEU A 148 13.22 8.18 -16.58
CA LEU A 148 14.57 8.50 -17.04
C LEU A 148 14.83 7.93 -18.44
N ARG A 149 14.37 6.70 -18.73
CA ARG A 149 14.48 6.08 -20.05
C ARG A 149 13.69 6.87 -21.10
N GLN A 150 12.45 7.25 -20.77
CA GLN A 150 11.59 8.03 -21.64
C GLN A 150 12.21 9.38 -22.03
N GLU A 151 12.82 10.08 -21.07
CA GLU A 151 13.52 11.35 -21.34
C GLU A 151 14.76 11.16 -22.23
N ILE A 152 15.53 10.08 -22.04
CA ILE A 152 16.68 9.76 -22.88
C ILE A 152 16.24 9.50 -24.33
N ASP A 153 15.18 8.70 -24.53
CA ASP A 153 14.66 8.36 -25.85
C ASP A 153 14.08 9.59 -26.57
N ALA A 154 13.35 10.45 -25.85
CA ALA A 154 12.84 11.71 -26.40
C ALA A 154 13.97 12.63 -26.90
N ARG A 155 15.09 12.71 -26.18
CA ARG A 155 16.27 13.49 -26.60
C ARG A 155 16.99 12.87 -27.80
N ARG A 156 17.07 11.54 -27.85
CA ARG A 156 17.68 10.81 -28.96
C ARG A 156 16.92 11.04 -30.26
N ASN A 157 15.59 11.00 -30.21
CA ASN A 157 14.73 11.20 -31.37
C ASN A 157 14.71 12.66 -31.86
N LYS A 158 14.96 13.65 -31.00
CA LYS A 158 15.09 15.06 -31.41
C LYS A 158 16.40 15.40 -32.13
N ARG A 159 17.43 14.55 -32.01
CA ARG A 159 18.74 14.74 -32.67
C ARG A 159 18.87 13.96 -33.98
N SER A 160 17.92 13.09 -34.29
CA SER A 160 17.76 12.40 -35.57
C SER A 160 16.84 13.20 -36.49
#